data_AF-A0A2E7M9I6-F1
#
_entry.id   AF-A0A2E7M9I6-F1
#
_cell.length_a   1.000
_cell.length_b   1.000
_cell.length_c   1.000
_cell.angle_alpha   90.00
_cell.angle_beta   90.00
_cell.angle_gamma   90.00
#
_symmetry.space_group_name_H-M   'P 1'
#
loop_
_entity.id
_entity.type
_entity.pdbx_description
1 polymer ?
#
loop_
_entity_poly.entity_id
_entity_poly.type
_entity_poly.pdbx_seq_one_letter_code
_entity_poly.pdbx_strand_id
1 'polypeptide(L)'
;MLIQDLHRLLLVLLCLSLLAGCGARLQFEDDSRGGSGGIDLGEGASAGECSDGADNDLDGLFDCDDDGCADSIECDDDDDDDND
;
A
#
# COMPACT_ATOMS: atom_id res chain seq x y z
N MET A 1 -6.32 -41.20 33.59
CA MET A 1 -5.02 -41.04 32.92
C MET A 1 -5.20 -40.76 31.44
N LEU A 2 -5.83 -41.64 30.63
CA LEU A 2 -6.05 -41.43 29.18
C LEU A 2 -6.60 -40.06 28.76
N ILE A 3 -7.53 -39.46 29.50
CA ILE A 3 -8.16 -38.17 29.15
C ILE A 3 -7.19 -37.00 29.37
N GLN A 4 -6.29 -37.10 30.36
CA GLN A 4 -5.29 -36.06 30.62
C GLN A 4 -4.17 -36.10 29.59
N ASP A 5 -3.83 -37.30 29.09
CA ASP A 5 -2.88 -37.47 27.99
C ASP A 5 -3.44 -36.93 26.67
N LEU A 6 -4.74 -37.13 26.41
CA LEU A 6 -5.42 -36.59 25.23
C LEU A 6 -5.49 -35.05 25.23
N HIS A 7 -5.76 -34.42 26.38
CA HIS A 7 -5.73 -32.96 26.49
C HIS A 7 -4.33 -32.39 26.25
N ARG A 8 -3.28 -33.02 26.79
CA ARG A 8 -1.90 -32.61 26.55
C ARG A 8 -1.52 -32.73 25.08
N LEU A 9 -1.94 -33.82 24.42
CA LEU A 9 -1.71 -34.03 22.99
C LEU A 9 -2.39 -32.94 22.14
N LEU A 10 -3.65 -32.61 22.45
CA LEU A 10 -4.41 -31.58 21.72
C LEU A 10 -3.76 -30.19 21.87
N LEU A 11 -3.31 -29.83 23.07
CA LEU A 11 -2.62 -28.56 23.33
C LEU A 11 -1.29 -28.47 22.56
N VAL A 12 -0.53 -29.56 22.50
CA VAL A 12 0.74 -29.60 21.76
C VAL A 12 0.52 -29.43 20.26
N LEU A 13 -0.48 -30.10 19.68
CA LEU A 13 -0.82 -29.98 18.25
C LEU A 13 -1.28 -28.56 17.89
N LEU A 14 -2.10 -27.94 18.74
CA LEU A 14 -2.57 -26.56 18.55
C LEU A 14 -1.40 -25.56 18.62
N CYS A 15 -0.50 -25.72 19.60
CA CYS A 15 0.72 -24.91 19.66
C CYS A 15 1.61 -25.12 18.42
N LEU A 16 1.80 -26.36 17.95
CA LEU A 16 2.60 -26.63 16.75
C LEU A 16 2.00 -25.98 15.49
N SER A 17 0.67 -25.95 15.35
CA SER A 17 0.02 -25.23 14.24
C SER A 17 0.19 -23.71 14.33
N LEU A 18 0.19 -23.14 15.54
CA LEU A 18 0.41 -21.70 15.76
C LEU A 18 1.88 -21.32 15.51
N LEU A 19 2.82 -22.17 15.92
CA LEU A 19 4.26 -21.96 15.72
C LEU A 19 4.70 -22.23 14.27
N ALA A 20 4.10 -23.21 13.60
CA ALA A 20 4.29 -23.45 12.16
C ALA A 20 3.52 -22.45 11.29
N GLY A 21 2.62 -21.66 11.89
CA GLY A 21 1.73 -20.70 11.24
C GLY A 21 2.38 -19.36 10.83
N CYS A 22 3.64 -19.09 11.17
CA CYS A 22 4.37 -17.90 10.69
C CYS A 22 5.07 -18.10 9.34
N GLY A 23 4.65 -19.08 8.54
CA GLY A 23 5.26 -19.44 7.25
C GLY A 23 4.32 -19.30 6.06
N ALA A 24 3.46 -18.29 6.02
CA ALA A 24 2.81 -17.93 4.76
C ALA A 24 3.87 -17.34 3.82
N ARG A 25 4.19 -18.11 2.76
CA ARG A 25 4.93 -17.67 1.56
C ARG A 25 4.34 -16.35 1.06
N LEU A 26 5.11 -15.40 0.54
CA LEU A 26 5.78 -15.42 -0.76
C LEU A 26 7.07 -14.57 -0.68
N GLN A 27 8.25 -15.18 -0.83
CA GLN A 27 9.38 -14.42 -1.35
C GLN A 27 9.10 -14.22 -2.84
N PHE A 28 8.76 -12.99 -3.17
CA PHE A 28 8.69 -12.49 -4.53
C PHE A 28 10.15 -12.36 -4.99
N GLU A 29 10.60 -13.20 -5.91
CA GLU A 29 11.82 -12.93 -6.68
C GLU A 29 11.52 -11.76 -7.60
N ASP A 30 11.82 -10.53 -7.18
CA ASP A 30 11.90 -9.39 -8.10
C ASP A 30 13.31 -9.35 -8.71
N ASP A 31 13.46 -10.08 -9.82
CA ASP A 31 14.52 -9.81 -10.78
C ASP A 31 14.16 -8.54 -11.55
N SER A 32 14.99 -7.50 -11.41
CA SER A 32 14.87 -6.26 -12.14
C SER A 32 14.64 -6.49 -13.65
N ARG A 33 13.45 -6.09 -14.14
CA ARG A 33 13.18 -5.49 -15.48
C ARG A 33 11.66 -5.34 -15.73
N GLY A 34 11.15 -4.12 -15.52
CA GLY A 34 10.11 -3.49 -16.33
C GLY A 34 8.67 -4.05 -16.29
N GLY A 35 7.77 -3.24 -15.73
CA GLY A 35 6.33 -3.36 -16.00
C GLY A 35 5.53 -2.31 -15.25
N SER A 36 5.05 -1.26 -15.95
CA SER A 36 3.91 -0.45 -15.50
C SER A 36 2.72 -1.37 -15.27
N GLY A 37 2.48 -1.73 -14.01
CA GLY A 37 1.33 -2.49 -13.56
C GLY A 37 0.49 -1.62 -12.64
N GLY A 38 -0.23 -0.66 -13.23
CA GLY A 38 -1.18 0.17 -12.50
C GLY A 38 -2.27 -0.69 -11.87
N ILE A 39 -2.23 -0.75 -10.54
CA ILE A 39 -3.40 -0.47 -9.69
C ILE A 39 -2.92 0.46 -8.57
N ASP A 40 -2.31 1.56 -8.99
CA ASP A 40 -2.18 2.72 -8.14
C ASP A 40 -3.52 3.47 -8.22
N LEU A 41 -4.24 3.47 -7.11
CA LEU A 41 -5.44 4.28 -6.92
C LEU A 41 -5.13 5.39 -5.91
N GLY A 42 -3.86 5.77 -5.81
CA GLY A 42 -3.33 6.89 -5.06
C GLY A 42 -3.17 8.09 -5.99
N GLU A 43 -3.49 9.26 -5.43
CA GLU A 43 -3.34 10.63 -5.96
C GLU A 43 -3.44 10.82 -7.49
N GLY A 44 -4.54 11.45 -7.94
CA GLY A 44 -4.72 11.81 -9.36
C GLY A 44 -5.65 10.90 -10.16
N ALA A 45 -6.40 10.01 -9.51
CA ALA A 45 -7.50 9.28 -10.15
C ALA A 45 -8.62 10.23 -10.64
N SER A 46 -8.73 11.42 -10.03
CA SER A 46 -9.64 12.49 -10.45
C SER A 46 -9.10 13.90 -10.12
N ALA A 47 -9.45 14.88 -10.97
CA ALA A 47 -9.14 16.29 -10.71
C ALA A 47 -9.81 16.75 -9.41
N GLY A 48 -9.01 17.17 -8.43
CA GLY A 48 -9.44 17.60 -7.10
C GLY A 48 -8.88 16.78 -5.92
N GLU A 49 -8.21 15.65 -6.17
CA GLU A 49 -7.48 14.90 -5.12
C GLU A 49 -6.06 15.45 -4.87
N CYS A 50 -5.57 16.36 -5.73
CA CYS A 50 -4.27 17.03 -5.58
C CYS A 50 -4.36 18.40 -4.88
N SER A 51 -5.46 18.66 -4.16
CA SER A 51 -5.64 19.89 -3.39
C SER A 51 -6.47 19.68 -2.12
N ASP A 52 -6.56 18.43 -1.64
CA ASP A 52 -7.39 18.05 -0.49
C ASP A 52 -6.61 17.94 0.83
N GLY A 53 -5.27 18.04 0.79
CA GLY A 53 -4.42 18.00 1.97
C GLY A 53 -4.18 16.59 2.51
N ALA A 54 -4.45 15.54 1.73
CA ALA A 54 -4.30 14.16 2.14
C ALA A 54 -3.37 13.38 1.20
N ASP A 55 -2.38 12.72 1.80
CA ASP A 55 -1.51 11.71 1.20
C ASP A 55 -2.33 10.44 0.89
N ASN A 56 -3.00 10.43 -0.26
CA ASN A 56 -3.98 9.39 -0.60
C ASN A 56 -3.33 8.08 -1.09
N ASP A 57 -2.01 8.07 -1.33
CA ASP A 57 -1.21 6.91 -1.73
C ASP A 57 -0.25 6.38 -0.62
N LEU A 58 -0.10 7.16 0.45
CA LEU A 58 0.66 6.90 1.67
C LEU A 58 2.19 6.86 1.49
N ASP A 59 2.72 7.65 0.57
CA ASP A 59 4.16 7.74 0.31
C ASP A 59 4.88 8.80 1.20
N GLY A 60 4.10 9.67 1.86
CA GLY A 60 4.57 10.72 2.76
C GLY A 60 4.70 12.11 2.13
N LEU A 61 4.37 12.25 0.85
CA LEU A 61 4.18 13.49 0.12
C LEU A 61 2.67 13.81 0.07
N PHE A 62 2.33 15.08 -0.17
CA PHE A 62 0.95 15.56 -0.12
C PHE A 62 0.72 16.52 -1.28
N ASP A 63 -0.40 16.40 -2.00
CA ASP A 63 -0.82 17.35 -3.03
C ASP A 63 0.33 17.71 -4.00
N CYS A 64 0.64 18.99 -4.20
CA CYS A 64 1.70 19.44 -5.12
C CYS A 64 3.14 19.16 -4.66
N ASP A 65 3.35 18.68 -3.43
CA ASP A 65 4.64 18.12 -3.01
C ASP A 65 4.80 16.66 -3.50
N ASP A 66 3.75 16.03 -4.03
CA ASP A 66 3.73 14.68 -4.59
C ASP A 66 3.99 14.67 -6.12
N ASP A 67 4.83 13.74 -6.59
CA ASP A 67 5.22 13.59 -8.01
C ASP A 67 4.05 13.10 -8.90
N GLY A 68 3.11 12.34 -8.35
CA GLY A 68 1.85 11.92 -8.98
C GLY A 68 0.87 13.07 -9.22
N CYS A 69 0.99 14.16 -8.46
CA CYS A 69 0.19 15.38 -8.60
C CYS A 69 0.86 16.50 -9.42
N ALA A 70 2.10 16.30 -9.90
CA ALA A 70 2.86 17.30 -10.64
C ALA A 70 2.21 17.76 -11.95
N ASP A 71 1.44 16.90 -12.63
CA ASP A 71 0.70 17.21 -13.87
C ASP A 71 -0.76 17.64 -13.60
N SER A 72 -1.15 17.82 -12.33
CA SER A 72 -2.51 18.23 -12.00
C SER A 72 -2.71 19.74 -12.23
N ILE A 73 -3.91 20.11 -12.71
CA ILE A 73 -4.30 21.51 -12.93
C ILE A 73 -4.24 22.36 -11.65
N GLU A 74 -4.26 21.73 -10.48
CA GLU A 74 -4.20 22.42 -9.17
C GLU A 74 -2.77 22.86 -8.82
N CYS A 75 -1.77 22.20 -9.41
CA CYS A 75 -0.34 22.47 -9.21
C CYS A 75 0.29 23.20 -10.40
N ASP A 76 -0.45 23.32 -11.51
CA ASP A 76 -0.08 24.10 -12.66
C ASP A 76 -0.46 25.56 -12.40
N ASP A 77 0.50 26.33 -11.89
CA ASP A 77 0.42 27.80 -11.80
C ASP A 77 0.51 28.42 -13.22
N ASP A 78 -0.33 27.97 -14.16
CA ASP A 78 -0.61 28.67 -15.40
C ASP A 78 -1.52 29.87 -15.07
N ASP A 79 -0.93 30.82 -14.34
CA ASP A 79 -1.27 32.23 -14.39
C ASP A 79 -1.06 32.68 -15.86
N ASP A 80 -2.02 32.38 -16.72
CA ASP A 80 -2.29 33.15 -17.95
C ASP A 80 -2.80 34.56 -17.54
N ASP A 81 -1.98 35.28 -16.79
CA ASP A 81 -2.00 36.73 -16.62
C ASP A 81 -1.38 37.39 -17.88
N ASP A 82 -1.77 36.92 -19.06
CA ASP A 82 -1.49 37.58 -20.33
C ASP A 82 -2.47 38.76 -20.50
N ASN A 83 -2.11 39.86 -19.84
CA ASN A 83 -2.52 41.25 -20.06
C ASN A 83 -3.28 41.56 -21.38
N ASP A 84 -4.59 41.84 -21.28
CA ASP A 84 -5.32 42.90 -22.05
C ASP A 84 -6.62 43.36 -21.36
#